data_AF-A0A7J4BVR2-F1
#
_entry.id   AF-A0A7J4BVR2-F1
#
_cell.length_a   1.000
_cell.length_b   1.000
_cell.length_c   1.000
_cell.angle_alpha   90.00
_cell.angle_beta   90.00
_cell.angle_gamma   90.00
#
_symmetry.space_group_name_H-M   'P 1'
#
loop_
_entity.id
_entity.type
_entity.pdbx_description
1 polymer ?
#
loop_
_entity_poly.entity_id
_entity_poly.type
_entity_poly.pdbx_seq_one_letter_code
_entity_poly.pdbx_strand_id
1 'polypeptide(L)'
;MTEVSGWILDCHQDGDEMVTWVKLDDCKTISLREKWRVALHVSADINRLEQLALWLDRAEMHYEFGELQTRFERHLVELGATRARSVLAVSTNRPSKLKRLAEVIDARGNWHHHELYSVDQKMAQRHLLEKEVHPFGRIKISNNKLTALDSRTDMSLELPPLTIAHLFTDCYDDHGHRTASASLKRIIITPRGTLGEDENPGNPITIECENEEEMLRLLNLRMMEIDPDVLITDAGDSIDLPALRRLSERVGQPLHLSRNSEDLVPRTRGRTAWSYGNLLRKESYHALQGRLHIDMAGSFIVREGGIAGLLELARMSGLSGQDISRLSPGSAISAMQMRQAMEDGVLVPWKKNRPEDVKDGLELLAADRGGLYLEPVVGAHDTVVELDFASLFPSIIATRNISPETMNCSCCDPKTEPSDSADGRLPLLVADAAAEIEHRLRAGNEIPMTMKVPELNLHTCTLRHGFLGRVVSPIIERRMQLKSKRQKKGDVWDGRPKCTEMGTSYLLWIYRIS
;
A
#
# COMPACT_ATOMS: atom_id res chain seq x y z
N MET A 1 -28.30 8.23 20.40
CA MET A 1 -26.88 8.54 20.13
C MET A 1 -26.83 9.19 18.76
N THR A 2 -26.23 10.37 18.66
CA THR A 2 -26.14 11.16 17.44
C THR A 2 -25.27 10.44 16.41
N GLU A 3 -25.82 10.15 15.24
CA GLU A 3 -25.06 9.70 14.10
C GLU A 3 -24.11 10.81 13.67
N VAL A 4 -22.84 10.48 13.48
CA VAL A 4 -21.82 11.43 13.02
C VAL A 4 -21.16 10.89 11.76
N SER A 5 -20.76 11.80 10.87
CA SER A 5 -20.07 11.45 9.63
C SER A 5 -18.69 12.10 9.61
N GLY A 6 -17.80 11.54 8.79
CA GLY A 6 -16.44 12.03 8.64
C GLY A 6 -15.61 11.16 7.71
N TRP A 7 -14.28 11.27 7.80
CA TRP A 7 -13.32 10.56 6.98
C TRP A 7 -12.33 9.78 7.84
N ILE A 8 -11.93 8.59 7.37
CA ILE A 8 -10.84 7.84 8.01
C ILE A 8 -9.52 8.54 7.74
N LEU A 9 -8.86 9.04 8.79
CA LEU A 9 -7.57 9.72 8.69
C LEU A 9 -6.40 8.73 8.71
N ASP A 10 -6.42 7.79 9.67
CA ASP A 10 -5.36 6.81 9.85
C ASP A 10 -5.89 5.57 10.60
N CYS A 11 -5.22 4.43 10.44
CA CYS A 11 -5.50 3.21 11.18
C CYS A 11 -4.19 2.50 11.53
N HIS A 12 -4.05 2.06 12.77
CA HIS A 12 -2.87 1.32 13.21
C HIS A 12 -3.17 0.41 14.40
N GLN A 13 -2.26 -0.52 14.63
CA GLN A 13 -2.27 -1.38 15.79
C GLN A 13 -1.56 -0.67 16.96
N ASP A 14 -2.21 -0.64 18.12
CA ASP A 14 -1.67 -0.18 19.39
C ASP A 14 -1.79 -1.33 20.41
N GLY A 15 -0.66 -1.99 20.70
CA GLY A 15 -0.66 -3.24 21.46
C GLY A 15 -1.46 -4.34 20.76
N ASP A 16 -2.55 -4.79 21.38
CA ASP A 16 -3.48 -5.79 20.83
C ASP A 16 -4.83 -5.18 20.40
N GLU A 17 -4.93 -3.86 20.36
CA GLU A 17 -6.10 -3.12 19.88
C GLU A 17 -5.82 -2.46 18.53
N MET A 18 -6.88 -2.24 17.75
CA MET A 18 -6.83 -1.42 16.55
C MET A 18 -7.36 -0.03 16.88
N VAL A 19 -6.61 1.00 16.47
CA VAL A 19 -6.98 2.41 16.65
C VAL A 19 -7.23 3.02 15.29
N THR A 20 -8.47 3.43 15.05
CA THR A 20 -8.88 4.13 13.83
C THR A 20 -9.17 5.59 14.16
N TRP A 21 -8.48 6.50 13.47
CA TRP A 21 -8.66 7.94 13.61
C TRP A 21 -9.63 8.45 12.56
N VAL A 22 -10.58 9.28 12.98
CA VAL A 22 -11.62 9.82 12.12
C VAL A 22 -11.67 11.34 12.26
N LYS A 23 -11.59 12.04 11.13
CA LYS A 23 -11.86 13.48 11.02
C LYS A 23 -13.36 13.67 10.79
N LEU A 24 -14.07 14.25 11.73
CA LEU A 24 -15.51 14.48 11.64
C LEU A 24 -15.82 15.71 10.75
N ASP A 25 -17.07 15.81 10.31
CA ASP A 25 -17.57 16.97 9.55
C ASP A 25 -17.43 18.30 10.31
N ASP A 26 -17.42 18.27 11.66
CA ASP A 26 -17.17 19.45 12.51
C ASP A 26 -15.67 19.80 12.66
N CYS A 27 -14.82 19.18 11.84
CA CYS A 27 -13.37 19.30 11.82
C CYS A 27 -12.63 18.79 13.06
N LYS A 28 -13.32 18.15 14.03
CA LYS A 28 -12.64 17.48 15.14
C LYS A 28 -12.12 16.12 14.71
N THR A 29 -11.03 15.69 15.34
CA THR A 29 -10.50 14.35 15.14
C THR A 29 -10.74 13.50 16.37
N ILE A 30 -11.33 12.32 16.18
CA ILE A 30 -11.60 11.34 17.24
C ILE A 30 -10.85 10.03 16.98
N SER A 31 -10.56 9.28 18.04
CA SER A 31 -10.03 7.92 17.95
C SER A 31 -11.07 6.89 18.35
N LEU A 32 -11.22 5.83 17.56
CA LEU A 32 -12.01 4.65 17.86
C LEU A 32 -11.06 3.50 18.16
N ARG A 33 -11.12 2.97 19.39
CA ARG A 33 -10.34 1.81 19.84
C ARG A 33 -11.21 0.57 19.84
N GLU A 34 -10.68 -0.52 19.29
CA GLU A 34 -11.41 -1.78 19.18
C GLU A 34 -10.50 -2.97 19.42
N LYS A 35 -10.99 -3.93 20.22
CA LYS A 35 -10.40 -5.25 20.34
C LYS A 35 -10.72 -6.06 19.09
N TRP A 36 -9.70 -6.46 18.37
CA TRP A 36 -9.85 -7.14 17.09
C TRP A 36 -9.28 -8.54 17.14
N ARG A 37 -10.02 -9.52 16.59
CA ARG A 37 -9.53 -10.89 16.41
C ARG A 37 -9.00 -11.03 15.00
N VAL A 38 -7.69 -11.23 14.88
CA VAL A 38 -7.03 -11.45 13.59
C VAL A 38 -6.82 -12.94 13.36
N ALA A 39 -7.06 -13.41 12.13
CA ALA A 39 -6.88 -14.81 11.75
C ALA A 39 -5.65 -15.01 10.84
N LEU A 40 -4.94 -16.12 11.05
CA LEU A 40 -4.10 -16.73 10.01
C LEU A 40 -4.80 -17.99 9.49
N HIS A 41 -4.39 -18.46 8.32
CA HIS A 41 -4.99 -19.65 7.72
C HIS A 41 -3.94 -20.72 7.47
N VAL A 42 -4.30 -21.98 7.72
CA VAL A 42 -3.44 -23.14 7.54
C VAL A 42 -4.08 -24.12 6.57
N SER A 43 -3.34 -24.50 5.53
CA SER A 43 -3.72 -25.56 4.60
C SER A 43 -2.83 -26.78 4.84
N ALA A 44 -3.45 -27.95 5.00
CA ALA A 44 -2.82 -29.25 5.18
C ALA A 44 -3.85 -30.37 4.95
N ASP A 45 -3.44 -31.63 5.09
CA ASP A 45 -4.35 -32.77 5.15
C ASP A 45 -5.36 -32.63 6.30
N ILE A 46 -6.60 -33.09 6.10
CA ILE A 46 -7.67 -32.92 7.09
C ILE A 46 -7.31 -33.46 8.48
N ASN A 47 -6.70 -34.65 8.54
CA ASN A 47 -6.26 -35.28 9.80
C ASN A 47 -5.22 -34.41 10.54
N ARG A 48 -4.35 -33.71 9.80
CA ARG A 48 -3.35 -32.81 10.39
C ARG A 48 -4.01 -31.55 10.92
N LEU A 49 -4.97 -30.99 10.19
CA LEU A 49 -5.72 -29.82 10.62
C LEU A 49 -6.55 -30.11 11.88
N GLU A 50 -7.18 -31.28 11.98
CA GLU A 50 -7.90 -31.71 13.19
C GLU A 50 -6.96 -31.85 14.39
N GLN A 51 -5.80 -32.50 14.21
CA GLN A 51 -4.78 -32.60 15.26
C GLN A 51 -4.20 -31.24 15.65
N LEU A 52 -4.07 -30.32 14.69
CA LEU A 52 -3.62 -28.95 14.93
C LEU A 52 -4.67 -28.18 15.75
N ALA A 53 -5.95 -28.29 15.41
CA ALA A 53 -7.05 -27.66 16.14
C ALA A 53 -7.09 -28.13 17.61
N LEU A 54 -6.99 -29.44 17.86
CA LEU A 54 -6.93 -30.01 19.21
C LEU A 54 -5.71 -29.54 20.01
N TRP A 55 -4.57 -29.31 19.34
CA TRP A 55 -3.38 -28.81 20.01
C TRP A 55 -3.47 -27.31 20.32
N LEU A 56 -4.09 -26.52 19.44
CA LEU A 56 -4.31 -25.08 19.64
C LEU A 56 -5.30 -24.78 20.77
N ASP A 57 -6.24 -25.68 21.05
CA ASP A 57 -7.24 -25.57 22.13
C ASP A 57 -6.67 -25.79 23.54
N ARG A 58 -5.38 -26.14 23.66
CA ARG A 58 -4.75 -26.38 24.96
C ARG A 58 -4.52 -25.08 25.73
N ALA A 59 -4.60 -25.16 27.06
CA ALA A 59 -4.47 -24.01 27.94
C ALA A 59 -3.14 -23.25 27.78
N GLU A 60 -2.04 -23.94 27.48
CA GLU A 60 -0.73 -23.31 27.28
C GLU A 60 -0.72 -22.39 26.06
N MET A 61 -1.41 -22.80 24.99
CA MET A 61 -1.54 -22.03 23.76
C MET A 61 -2.37 -20.77 23.99
N HIS A 62 -3.48 -20.90 24.73
CA HIS A 62 -4.31 -19.77 25.08
C HIS A 62 -3.60 -18.78 26.02
N TYR A 63 -2.77 -19.29 26.94
CA TYR A 63 -1.97 -18.45 27.83
C TYR A 63 -0.94 -17.61 27.04
N GLU A 64 -0.20 -18.23 26.13
CA GLU A 64 0.85 -17.54 25.35
C GLU A 64 0.25 -16.61 24.27
N PHE A 65 -0.74 -17.07 23.52
CA PHE A 65 -1.22 -16.40 22.30
C PHE A 65 -2.57 -15.71 22.45
N GLY A 66 -3.18 -15.72 23.64
CA GLY A 66 -4.49 -15.13 23.89
C GLY A 66 -5.64 -16.11 23.57
N GLU A 67 -6.88 -15.61 23.54
CA GLU A 67 -8.04 -16.46 23.27
C GLU A 67 -8.04 -16.93 21.82
N LEU A 68 -7.56 -18.15 21.59
CA LEU A 68 -7.54 -18.78 20.28
C LEU A 68 -8.92 -19.31 19.92
N GLN A 69 -9.31 -19.16 18.66
CA GLN A 69 -10.47 -19.87 18.09
C GLN A 69 -10.06 -20.48 16.76
N THR A 70 -10.41 -21.76 16.58
CA THR A 70 -10.15 -22.49 15.35
C THR A 70 -11.45 -22.79 14.63
N ARG A 71 -11.47 -22.57 13.30
CA ARG A 71 -12.64 -22.82 12.46
C ARG A 71 -12.22 -23.38 11.12
N PHE A 72 -12.94 -24.38 10.63
CA PHE A 72 -12.78 -24.83 9.25
C PHE A 72 -13.51 -23.90 8.30
N GLU A 73 -12.77 -23.38 7.32
CA GLU A 73 -13.27 -22.44 6.31
C GLU A 73 -12.89 -22.91 4.91
N ARG A 74 -13.56 -22.35 3.89
CA ARG A 74 -13.27 -22.64 2.49
C ARG A 74 -12.82 -21.38 1.81
N HIS A 75 -11.57 -21.36 1.35
CA HIS A 75 -10.96 -20.21 0.70
C HIS A 75 -10.23 -20.58 -0.59
N LEU A 76 -10.04 -19.59 -1.45
CA LEU A 76 -9.12 -19.69 -2.59
C LEU A 76 -7.70 -19.51 -2.06
N VAL A 77 -6.78 -20.41 -2.41
CA VAL A 77 -5.36 -20.35 -1.98
C VAL A 77 -4.43 -19.88 -3.08
N GLU A 78 -4.94 -19.79 -4.31
CA GLU A 78 -4.21 -19.48 -5.53
C GLU A 78 -5.04 -18.57 -6.41
N LEU A 79 -4.36 -17.68 -7.14
CA LEU A 79 -5.00 -16.81 -8.13
C LEU A 79 -5.61 -17.67 -9.25
N GLY A 80 -6.84 -17.36 -9.66
CA GLY A 80 -7.55 -18.06 -10.72
C GLY A 80 -8.05 -19.47 -10.37
N ALA A 81 -7.89 -19.91 -9.12
CA ALA A 81 -8.51 -21.13 -8.63
C ALA A 81 -10.04 -21.02 -8.71
N THR A 82 -10.69 -22.06 -9.25
CA THR A 82 -12.17 -22.13 -9.32
C THR A 82 -12.78 -22.86 -8.13
N ARG A 83 -11.98 -23.60 -7.38
CA ARG A 83 -12.42 -24.41 -6.24
C ARG A 83 -11.67 -24.00 -4.97
N ALA A 84 -12.44 -23.58 -3.98
CA ALA A 84 -11.92 -23.33 -2.64
C ALA A 84 -11.47 -24.62 -1.94
N ARG A 85 -10.30 -24.57 -1.29
CA ARG A 85 -9.76 -25.61 -0.42
C ARG A 85 -10.26 -25.42 1.01
N SER A 86 -10.40 -26.53 1.74
CA SER A 86 -10.67 -26.48 3.17
C SER A 86 -9.39 -26.10 3.91
N VAL A 87 -9.47 -25.05 4.73
CA VAL A 87 -8.35 -24.53 5.53
C VAL A 87 -8.79 -24.39 6.98
N LEU A 88 -7.84 -24.41 7.91
CA LEU A 88 -8.08 -24.08 9.31
C LEU A 88 -7.77 -22.60 9.54
N ALA A 89 -8.79 -21.80 9.78
CA ALA A 89 -8.65 -20.43 10.26
C ALA A 89 -8.33 -20.47 11.77
N VAL A 90 -7.22 -19.85 12.16
CA VAL A 90 -6.77 -19.73 13.56
C VAL A 90 -6.79 -18.26 13.92
N SER A 91 -7.76 -17.85 14.73
CA SER A 91 -7.91 -16.46 15.17
C SER A 91 -7.41 -16.24 16.59
N THR A 92 -6.84 -15.07 16.84
CA THR A 92 -6.33 -14.64 18.14
C THR A 92 -6.80 -13.22 18.44
N ASN A 93 -7.10 -12.93 19.71
CA ASN A 93 -7.32 -11.56 20.22
C ASN A 93 -6.02 -10.81 20.57
N ARG A 94 -4.86 -11.38 20.24
CA ARG A 94 -3.54 -10.73 20.37
C ARG A 94 -2.85 -10.59 19.03
N PRO A 95 -3.22 -9.59 18.20
CA PRO A 95 -2.58 -9.35 16.91
C PRO A 95 -1.04 -9.21 17.00
N SER A 96 -0.50 -8.72 18.11
CA SER A 96 0.95 -8.58 18.32
C SER A 96 1.71 -9.91 18.31
N LYS A 97 1.01 -11.03 18.56
CA LYS A 97 1.59 -12.38 18.62
C LYS A 97 1.35 -13.21 17.37
N LEU A 98 0.61 -12.70 16.38
CA LEU A 98 0.19 -13.48 15.20
C LEU A 98 1.38 -14.10 14.45
N LYS A 99 2.46 -13.35 14.23
CA LYS A 99 3.65 -13.87 13.54
C LYS A 99 4.33 -15.00 14.32
N ARG A 100 4.47 -14.84 15.64
CA ARG A 100 5.04 -15.89 16.50
C ARG A 100 4.15 -17.13 16.52
N LEU A 101 2.83 -16.95 16.55
CA LEU A 101 1.88 -18.06 16.42
C LEU A 101 2.09 -18.83 15.11
N ALA A 102 2.24 -18.12 13.99
CA ALA A 102 2.54 -18.72 12.69
C ALA A 102 3.86 -19.50 12.71
N GLU A 103 4.93 -18.96 13.32
CA GLU A 103 6.23 -19.64 13.45
C GLU A 103 6.13 -20.95 14.24
N VAL A 104 5.34 -20.98 15.33
CA VAL A 104 5.15 -22.21 16.12
C VAL A 104 4.29 -23.23 15.35
N ILE A 105 3.25 -22.80 14.65
CA ILE A 105 2.44 -23.68 13.80
C ILE A 105 3.28 -24.28 12.67
N ASP A 106 4.13 -23.47 12.04
CA ASP A 106 5.02 -23.90 10.97
C ASP A 106 6.03 -24.94 11.46
N ALA A 107 6.67 -24.66 12.60
CA ALA A 107 7.62 -25.59 13.23
C ALA A 107 6.95 -26.93 13.60
N ARG A 108 5.70 -26.90 14.10
CA ARG A 108 4.93 -28.11 14.39
C ARG A 108 4.61 -28.93 13.13
N GLY A 109 4.51 -28.27 11.98
CA GLY A 109 4.38 -28.90 10.67
C GLY A 109 5.71 -29.32 10.04
N ASN A 110 6.81 -29.34 10.81
CA ASN A 110 8.17 -29.54 10.29
C ASN A 110 8.51 -28.60 9.11
N TRP A 111 7.91 -27.40 9.04
CA TRP A 111 8.12 -26.40 7.99
C TRP A 111 7.67 -26.77 6.56
N HIS A 112 7.04 -27.94 6.37
CA HIS A 112 6.61 -28.39 5.03
C HIS A 112 5.22 -29.03 5.00
N HIS A 113 4.67 -29.43 6.15
CA HIS A 113 3.32 -30.01 6.21
C HIS A 113 2.21 -28.95 6.35
N HIS A 114 2.56 -27.72 6.69
CA HIS A 114 1.60 -26.62 6.86
C HIS A 114 1.94 -25.51 5.87
N GLU A 115 1.02 -25.23 4.96
CA GLU A 115 1.05 -24.00 4.16
C GLU A 115 0.30 -22.91 4.93
N LEU A 116 1.00 -21.82 5.25
CA LEU A 116 0.49 -20.73 6.06
C LEU A 116 0.19 -19.49 5.20
N TYR A 117 -0.97 -18.90 5.46
CA TYR A 117 -1.46 -17.73 4.74
C TYR A 117 -1.92 -16.63 5.71
N SER A 118 -1.97 -15.40 5.19
CA SER A 118 -2.44 -14.20 5.91
C SER A 118 -1.65 -13.89 7.19
N VAL A 119 -0.33 -14.11 7.17
CA VAL A 119 0.53 -13.93 8.36
C VAL A 119 1.14 -12.54 8.44
N ASP A 120 1.74 -12.05 7.36
CA ASP A 120 2.57 -10.83 7.32
C ASP A 120 1.91 -9.65 6.59
N GLN A 121 0.63 -9.79 6.26
CA GLN A 121 -0.22 -8.71 5.80
C GLN A 121 -0.30 -7.58 6.84
N LYS A 122 -0.41 -6.33 6.38
CA LYS A 122 -0.48 -5.16 7.26
C LYS A 122 -1.79 -5.15 8.03
N MET A 123 -1.73 -5.06 9.36
CA MET A 123 -2.91 -5.13 10.25
C MET A 123 -3.96 -4.07 9.93
N ALA A 124 -3.54 -2.81 9.72
CA ALA A 124 -4.44 -1.73 9.34
C ALA A 124 -5.19 -2.02 8.03
N GLN A 125 -4.49 -2.57 7.02
CA GLN A 125 -5.07 -2.91 5.72
C GLN A 125 -6.15 -3.98 5.85
N ARG A 126 -5.90 -5.01 6.67
CA ARG A 126 -6.83 -6.10 6.96
C ARG A 126 -8.04 -5.64 7.75
N HIS A 127 -7.81 -4.89 8.83
CA HIS A 127 -8.87 -4.39 9.70
C HIS A 127 -9.83 -3.46 8.96
N LEU A 128 -9.31 -2.54 8.13
CA LEU A 128 -10.14 -1.69 7.29
C LEU A 128 -10.89 -2.48 6.21
N LEU A 129 -10.27 -3.52 5.62
CA LEU A 129 -10.94 -4.41 4.67
C LEU A 129 -12.13 -5.14 5.30
N GLU A 130 -11.95 -5.76 6.47
CA GLU A 130 -13.02 -6.48 7.17
C GLU A 130 -14.19 -5.57 7.56
N LYS A 131 -13.93 -4.27 7.74
CA LYS A 131 -14.94 -3.25 7.98
C LYS A 131 -15.51 -2.62 6.71
N GLU A 132 -15.06 -3.05 5.53
CA GLU A 132 -15.46 -2.51 4.23
C GLU A 132 -15.21 -1.01 4.09
N VAL A 133 -14.19 -0.49 4.77
CA VAL A 133 -13.78 0.92 4.72
C VAL A 133 -12.35 1.05 4.17
N HIS A 134 -11.92 2.27 3.88
CA HIS A 134 -10.59 2.54 3.34
C HIS A 134 -10.04 3.88 3.85
N PRO A 135 -8.71 4.08 3.82
CA PRO A 135 -8.08 5.34 4.19
C PRO A 135 -8.63 6.50 3.36
N PHE A 136 -8.93 7.63 4.01
CA PHE A 136 -9.54 8.82 3.43
C PHE A 136 -10.93 8.61 2.83
N GLY A 137 -11.55 7.46 3.09
CA GLY A 137 -12.94 7.17 2.72
C GLY A 137 -13.92 7.86 3.66
N ARG A 138 -15.06 8.23 3.10
CA ARG A 138 -16.15 8.86 3.84
C ARG A 138 -16.95 7.79 4.57
N ILE A 139 -17.23 8.03 5.85
CA ILE A 139 -17.87 7.06 6.73
C ILE A 139 -18.96 7.70 7.57
N LYS A 140 -19.93 6.87 7.96
CA LYS A 140 -20.92 7.16 8.98
C LYS A 140 -20.67 6.29 10.20
N ILE A 141 -20.71 6.90 11.39
CA ILE A 141 -20.55 6.23 12.68
C ILE A 141 -21.91 6.18 13.37
N SER A 142 -22.39 4.97 13.64
CA SER A 142 -23.62 4.72 14.40
C SER A 142 -23.39 3.56 15.36
N ASN A 143 -23.58 3.78 16.67
CA ASN A 143 -23.35 2.79 17.72
C ASN A 143 -21.97 2.09 17.63
N ASN A 144 -20.89 2.87 17.44
CA ASN A 144 -19.51 2.38 17.21
C ASN A 144 -19.31 1.50 15.96
N LYS A 145 -20.32 1.36 15.10
CA LYS A 145 -20.19 0.71 13.80
C LYS A 145 -19.84 1.75 12.74
N LEU A 146 -18.80 1.44 11.96
CA LEU A 146 -18.43 2.18 10.77
C LEU A 146 -19.23 1.66 9.58
N THR A 147 -19.79 2.57 8.79
CA THR A 147 -20.42 2.26 7.50
C THR A 147 -19.80 3.15 6.44
N ALA A 148 -19.26 2.55 5.38
CA ALA A 148 -18.72 3.30 4.26
C ALA A 148 -19.83 4.06 3.52
N LEU A 149 -19.53 5.31 3.14
CA LEU A 149 -20.39 6.15 2.31
C LEU A 149 -19.86 6.27 0.88
N ASP A 150 -18.64 5.78 0.63
CA ASP A 150 -17.99 5.72 -0.67
C ASP A 150 -17.22 4.41 -0.87
N SER A 151 -16.82 4.13 -2.11
CA SER A 151 -16.00 2.97 -2.49
C SER A 151 -14.61 3.40 -2.90
N ARG A 152 -13.58 2.60 -2.60
CA ARG A 152 -12.18 2.94 -2.94
C ARG A 152 -11.97 3.18 -4.44
N THR A 153 -12.81 2.57 -5.29
CA THR A 153 -12.77 2.68 -6.76
C THR A 153 -13.56 3.87 -7.30
N ASP A 154 -14.27 4.61 -6.45
CA ASP A 154 -15.02 5.79 -6.89
C ASP A 154 -14.08 6.84 -7.46
N MET A 155 -14.47 7.37 -8.62
CA MET A 155 -13.65 8.34 -9.35
C MET A 155 -13.76 9.75 -8.77
N SER A 156 -14.81 10.08 -8.02
CA SER A 156 -14.89 11.34 -7.28
C SER A 156 -14.20 11.20 -5.92
N LEU A 157 -13.00 11.79 -5.79
CA LEU A 157 -12.31 11.87 -4.51
C LEU A 157 -12.67 13.19 -3.84
N GLU A 158 -13.58 13.14 -2.87
CA GLU A 158 -13.76 14.23 -1.90
C GLU A 158 -12.62 14.13 -0.88
N LEU A 159 -11.62 15.01 -1.00
CA LEU A 159 -10.53 15.05 -0.03
C LEU A 159 -11.05 15.56 1.32
N PRO A 160 -10.65 14.93 2.44
CA PRO A 160 -10.97 15.48 3.74
C PRO A 160 -10.32 16.86 3.92
N PRO A 161 -10.96 17.79 4.66
CA PRO A 161 -10.39 19.09 4.97
C PRO A 161 -9.26 18.95 5.99
N LEU A 162 -8.07 18.54 5.52
CA LEU A 162 -6.90 18.31 6.35
C LEU A 162 -6.14 19.60 6.60
N THR A 163 -5.86 19.89 7.87
CA THR A 163 -4.95 20.97 8.26
C THR A 163 -3.50 20.49 8.16
N ILE A 164 -2.62 21.34 7.63
CA ILE A 164 -1.23 20.98 7.36
C ILE A 164 -0.31 21.91 8.18
N ALA A 165 0.78 21.39 8.73
CA ALA A 165 1.86 22.20 9.27
C ALA A 165 3.22 21.68 8.81
N HIS A 166 4.16 22.58 8.59
CA HIS A 166 5.56 22.26 8.36
C HIS A 166 6.34 22.43 9.65
N LEU A 167 7.12 21.41 10.03
CA LEU A 167 8.04 21.44 11.14
C LEU A 167 9.47 21.47 10.63
N PHE A 168 10.27 22.37 11.20
CA PHE A 168 11.70 22.46 10.94
C PHE A 168 12.46 22.72 12.24
N THR A 169 13.49 21.93 12.50
CA THR A 169 14.44 22.13 13.59
C THR A 169 15.77 22.69 13.09
N ASP A 170 16.24 23.76 13.74
CA ASP A 170 17.55 24.34 13.48
C ASP A 170 18.59 23.71 14.42
N CYS A 171 19.24 22.67 13.91
CA CYS A 171 20.30 21.94 14.59
C CYS A 171 21.48 21.70 13.63
N TYR A 172 22.39 22.67 13.56
CA TYR A 172 23.61 22.58 12.75
C TYR A 172 24.83 22.29 13.62
N ASP A 173 25.68 21.39 13.15
CA ASP A 173 26.98 21.13 13.76
C ASP A 173 28.01 22.24 13.46
N ASP A 174 29.20 22.11 14.03
CA ASP A 174 30.30 23.09 13.86
C ASP A 174 30.77 23.22 12.40
N HIS A 175 30.40 22.27 11.53
CA HIS A 175 30.75 22.23 10.11
C HIS A 175 29.61 22.78 9.23
N GLY A 176 28.51 23.25 9.83
CA GLY A 176 27.36 23.78 9.12
C GLY A 176 26.47 22.71 8.50
N HIS A 177 26.58 21.44 8.92
CA HIS A 177 25.66 20.39 8.48
C HIS A 177 24.52 20.23 9.48
N ARG A 178 23.30 20.12 8.95
CA ARG A 178 22.11 19.89 9.75
C ARG A 178 22.10 18.45 10.25
N THR A 179 22.17 18.26 11.57
CA THR A 179 22.36 16.94 12.18
C THR A 179 21.58 16.80 13.48
N ALA A 180 20.90 15.66 13.66
CA ALA A 180 20.10 15.39 14.87
C ALA A 180 20.86 15.50 16.21
N SER A 181 22.20 15.39 16.20
CA SER A 181 23.04 15.41 17.40
C SER A 181 23.55 16.79 17.76
N ALA A 182 23.37 17.77 16.87
CA ALA A 182 23.73 19.14 17.14
C ALA A 182 22.78 19.78 18.17
N SER A 183 23.24 20.86 18.80
CA SER A 183 22.42 21.66 19.71
C SER A 183 21.25 22.28 18.94
N LEU A 184 20.06 22.16 19.50
CA LEU A 184 18.83 22.69 18.92
C LEU A 184 18.68 24.17 19.31
N LYS A 185 18.77 25.07 18.34
CA LYS A 185 18.71 26.52 18.59
C LYS A 185 17.29 27.07 18.51
N ARG A 186 16.55 26.67 17.48
CA ARG A 186 15.18 27.11 17.24
C ARG A 186 14.34 26.01 16.60
N ILE A 187 13.04 26.07 16.85
CA ILE A 187 12.03 25.21 16.24
C ILE A 187 11.06 26.11 15.50
N ILE A 188 10.77 25.79 14.24
CA ILE A 188 9.88 26.57 13.40
C ILE A 188 8.70 25.69 13.02
N ILE A 189 7.49 26.16 13.33
CA ILE A 189 6.25 25.54 12.88
C ILE A 189 5.56 26.52 11.96
N THR A 190 5.35 26.13 10.71
CA THR A 190 4.64 26.95 9.73
C THR A 190 3.30 26.30 9.43
N PRO A 191 2.18 26.81 9.98
CA PRO A 191 0.86 26.37 9.59
C PRO A 191 0.66 26.61 8.09
N ARG A 192 0.02 25.66 7.42
CA ARG A 192 -0.50 25.81 6.07
C ARG A 192 -2.02 25.70 6.13
N GLY A 193 -2.70 26.30 5.17
CA GLY A 193 -4.14 26.16 5.08
C GLY A 193 -4.58 24.74 4.72
N THR A 194 -5.88 24.60 4.47
CA THR A 194 -6.53 23.32 4.25
C THR A 194 -6.20 22.76 2.87
N LEU A 195 -5.90 21.46 2.80
CA LEU A 195 -5.67 20.77 1.53
C LEU A 195 -6.85 20.98 0.57
N GLY A 196 -6.62 21.65 -0.56
CA GLY A 196 -7.63 21.88 -1.61
C GLY A 196 -8.39 23.20 -1.53
N GLU A 197 -8.19 24.03 -0.51
CA GLU A 197 -8.86 25.34 -0.36
C GLU A 197 -7.87 26.52 -0.36
N ASP A 198 -6.87 26.49 0.52
CA ASP A 198 -5.85 27.53 0.66
C ASP A 198 -4.50 26.88 1.00
N GLU A 199 -3.57 26.85 0.05
CA GLU A 199 -2.22 26.31 0.28
C GLU A 199 -1.21 27.38 0.72
N ASN A 200 -1.66 28.62 0.95
CA ASN A 200 -0.75 29.66 1.37
C ASN A 200 -0.15 29.34 2.75
N PRO A 201 1.18 29.50 2.91
CA PRO A 201 1.79 29.38 4.22
C PRO A 201 1.28 30.50 5.12
N GLY A 202 0.79 30.13 6.29
CA GLY A 202 0.56 31.05 7.38
C GLY A 202 1.87 31.60 7.93
N ASN A 203 1.77 32.52 8.90
CA ASN A 203 2.96 33.09 9.52
C ASN A 203 3.75 32.01 10.28
N PRO A 204 5.07 31.88 10.05
CA PRO A 204 5.90 30.92 10.77
C PRO A 204 5.98 31.28 12.26
N ILE A 205 5.71 30.30 13.11
CA ILE A 205 5.84 30.39 14.56
C ILE A 205 7.24 29.89 14.90
N THR A 206 8.11 30.81 15.30
CA THR A 206 9.49 30.50 15.73
C THR A 206 9.53 30.37 17.25
N ILE A 207 10.03 29.25 17.74
CA ILE A 207 10.27 28.96 19.15
C ILE A 207 11.78 28.98 19.35
N GLU A 208 12.27 30.00 20.03
CA GLU A 208 13.67 30.19 20.38
C GLU A 208 13.72 30.58 21.85
N CYS A 209 14.39 29.77 22.66
CA CYS A 209 14.47 29.94 24.11
C CYS A 209 15.87 29.55 24.58
N GLU A 210 16.39 30.28 25.57
CA GLU A 210 17.64 29.91 26.24
C GLU A 210 17.48 28.65 27.08
N ASN A 211 16.29 28.45 27.66
CA ASN A 211 15.95 27.26 28.42
C ASN A 211 15.27 26.21 27.52
N GLU A 212 15.90 25.05 27.41
CA GLU A 212 15.42 23.90 26.65
C GLU A 212 14.10 23.31 27.19
N GLU A 213 13.88 23.40 28.50
CA GLU A 213 12.63 22.97 29.14
C GLU A 213 11.45 23.82 28.66
N GLU A 214 11.66 25.13 28.62
CA GLU A 214 10.66 26.08 28.12
C GLU A 214 10.46 25.92 26.61
N MET A 215 11.53 25.66 25.85
CA MET A 215 11.44 25.39 24.41
C MET A 215 10.54 24.19 24.11
N LEU A 216 10.72 23.07 24.82
CA LEU A 216 9.91 21.87 24.65
C LEU A 216 8.45 22.10 25.11
N ARG A 217 8.25 22.80 26.22
CA ARG A 217 6.91 23.16 26.71
C ARG A 217 6.15 24.01 25.70
N LEU A 218 6.81 25.02 25.11
CA LEU A 218 6.22 25.86 24.07
C LEU A 218 5.95 25.07 22.79
N LEU A 219 6.83 24.15 22.38
CA LEU A 219 6.58 23.26 21.24
C LEU A 219 5.27 22.48 21.45
N ASN A 220 5.15 21.81 22.60
CA ASN A 220 3.95 21.03 22.93
C ASN A 220 2.68 21.90 22.94
N LEU A 221 2.76 23.12 23.50
CA LEU A 221 1.65 24.07 23.50
C LEU A 221 1.24 24.46 22.06
N ARG A 222 2.20 24.85 21.22
CA ARG A 222 1.94 25.26 19.83
C ARG A 222 1.39 24.12 18.99
N MET A 223 1.88 22.90 19.16
CA MET A 223 1.35 21.73 18.48
C MET A 223 -0.10 21.44 18.87
N MET A 224 -0.47 21.67 20.14
CA MET A 224 -1.85 21.53 20.63
C MET A 224 -2.77 22.65 20.10
N GLU A 225 -2.28 23.88 20.02
CA GLU A 225 -3.04 25.03 19.49
C GLU A 225 -3.31 24.94 17.99
N ILE A 226 -2.30 24.50 17.20
CA ILE A 226 -2.42 24.36 15.75
C ILE A 226 -3.20 23.09 15.38
N ASP A 227 -3.02 22.02 16.16
CA ASP A 227 -3.58 20.68 15.95
C ASP A 227 -3.58 20.21 14.48
N PRO A 228 -2.42 20.16 13.80
CA PRO A 228 -2.36 19.81 12.38
C PRO A 228 -2.70 18.33 12.13
N ASP A 229 -3.52 18.04 11.14
CA ASP A 229 -3.78 16.65 10.72
C ASP A 229 -2.59 16.03 9.98
N VAL A 230 -1.82 16.85 9.25
CA VAL A 230 -0.60 16.45 8.53
C VAL A 230 0.58 17.28 9.01
N LEU A 231 1.63 16.62 9.48
CA LEU A 231 2.91 17.23 9.82
C LEU A 231 3.94 16.89 8.74
N ILE A 232 4.43 17.92 8.05
CA ILE A 232 5.41 17.79 6.97
C ILE A 232 6.78 18.19 7.51
N THR A 233 7.79 17.40 7.18
CA THR A 233 9.20 17.67 7.51
C THR A 233 10.07 17.53 6.27
N ASP A 234 11.28 18.06 6.32
CA ASP A 234 12.32 17.82 5.33
C ASP A 234 13.52 17.14 6.01
N ALA A 235 13.68 15.84 5.75
CA ALA A 235 14.60 14.94 6.45
C ALA A 235 14.23 14.71 7.93
N GLY A 236 12.94 14.75 8.27
CA GLY A 236 12.47 14.67 9.65
C GLY A 236 12.60 13.30 10.30
N ASP A 237 12.59 12.21 9.53
CA ASP A 237 12.86 10.87 10.09
C ASP A 237 14.33 10.73 10.53
N SER A 238 15.25 11.43 9.86
CA SER A 238 16.69 11.42 10.16
C SER A 238 17.15 12.53 11.10
N ILE A 239 16.49 13.69 11.10
CA ILE A 239 16.96 14.91 11.75
C ILE A 239 15.95 15.45 12.76
N ASP A 240 14.80 15.97 12.30
CA ASP A 240 13.84 16.69 13.14
C ASP A 240 13.37 15.89 14.35
N LEU A 241 12.78 14.73 14.10
CA LEU A 241 12.17 13.92 15.16
C LEU A 241 13.23 13.32 16.08
N PRO A 242 14.38 12.81 15.59
CA PRO A 242 15.48 12.42 16.46
C PRO A 242 16.05 13.57 17.31
N ALA A 243 16.13 14.79 16.79
CA ALA A 243 16.59 15.95 17.56
C ALA A 243 15.61 16.31 18.70
N LEU A 244 14.31 16.37 18.39
CA LEU A 244 13.27 16.64 19.39
C LEU A 244 13.17 15.54 20.45
N ARG A 245 13.38 14.28 20.04
CA ARG A 245 13.48 13.15 20.97
C ARG A 245 14.62 13.34 21.96
N ARG A 246 15.82 13.69 21.49
CA ARG A 246 16.98 13.94 22.35
C ARG A 246 16.77 15.11 23.30
N LEU A 247 16.08 16.16 22.84
CA LEU A 247 15.67 17.27 23.70
C LEU A 247 14.77 16.76 24.84
N SER A 248 13.72 16.01 24.50
CA SER A 248 12.79 15.41 25.47
C SER A 248 13.49 14.48 26.48
N GLU A 249 14.35 13.58 26.01
CA GLU A 249 15.11 12.66 26.87
C GLU A 249 16.07 13.40 27.82
N ARG A 250 16.67 14.50 27.37
CA ARG A 250 17.63 15.29 28.16
C ARG A 250 16.97 16.18 29.20
N VAL A 251 15.82 16.77 28.86
CA VAL A 251 15.02 17.60 29.77
C VAL A 251 14.20 16.74 30.73
N GLY A 252 13.91 15.48 30.36
CA GLY A 252 13.07 14.58 31.16
C GLY A 252 11.57 14.90 31.07
N GLN A 253 11.15 15.64 30.04
CA GLN A 253 9.74 15.97 29.77
C GLN A 253 9.25 15.25 28.51
N PRO A 254 7.98 14.81 28.46
CA PRO A 254 7.45 14.13 27.28
C PRO A 254 7.27 15.10 26.10
N LEU A 255 7.66 14.65 24.92
CA LEU A 255 7.34 15.30 23.65
C LEU A 255 5.93 14.89 23.24
N HIS A 256 5.08 15.84 22.87
CA HIS A 256 3.68 15.62 22.45
C HIS A 256 3.46 16.06 21.00
N LEU A 257 4.01 15.30 20.05
CA LEU A 257 3.72 15.47 18.62
C LEU A 257 2.49 14.67 18.20
N SER A 258 2.28 13.48 18.75
CA SER A 258 1.09 12.67 18.50
C SER A 258 -0.12 13.22 19.27
N ARG A 259 -1.34 12.83 18.86
CA ARG A 259 -2.57 13.11 19.61
C ARG A 259 -2.76 12.18 20.82
N ASN A 260 -2.00 11.08 20.88
CA ASN A 260 -1.93 10.17 22.04
C ASN A 260 -0.62 10.36 22.81
N SER A 261 -0.63 10.02 24.10
CA SER A 261 0.47 10.19 25.06
C SER A 261 1.67 9.25 24.88
N GLU A 262 1.71 8.43 23.83
CA GLU A 262 2.85 7.56 23.51
C GLU A 262 3.57 8.05 22.25
N ASP A 263 4.40 9.06 22.44
CA ASP A 263 5.31 9.52 21.41
C ASP A 263 6.63 8.74 21.46
N LEU A 264 7.24 8.54 20.28
CA LEU A 264 8.67 8.22 20.09
C LEU A 264 9.14 6.75 20.13
N VAL A 265 8.29 5.74 19.94
CA VAL A 265 8.80 4.42 19.48
C VAL A 265 8.80 4.38 17.95
N PRO A 266 9.97 4.33 17.28
CA PRO A 266 9.99 4.20 15.84
C PRO A 266 9.29 2.92 15.43
N ARG A 267 8.32 3.01 14.52
CA ARG A 267 7.58 1.88 13.96
C ARG A 267 8.50 0.89 13.26
N THR A 268 9.64 1.36 12.74
CA THR A 268 10.67 0.50 12.16
C THR A 268 12.03 1.11 12.42
N ARG A 269 13.01 0.30 12.81
CA ARG A 269 14.41 0.73 12.92
C ARG A 269 15.03 0.89 11.54
N GLY A 270 15.95 1.83 11.40
CA GLY A 270 16.71 2.00 10.16
C GLY A 270 17.41 0.71 9.73
N ARG A 271 17.47 0.48 8.41
CA ARG A 271 18.09 -0.71 7.81
C ARG A 271 18.80 -0.35 6.52
N THR A 272 19.96 -0.95 6.29
CA THR A 272 20.68 -0.88 5.01
C THR A 272 20.29 -2.04 4.12
N ALA A 273 19.98 -1.77 2.85
CA ALA A 273 19.69 -2.77 1.83
C ALA A 273 20.55 -2.52 0.58
N TRP A 274 21.06 -3.60 -0.02
CA TRP A 274 21.76 -3.54 -1.29
C TRP A 274 20.75 -3.57 -2.45
N SER A 275 20.84 -2.61 -3.37
CA SER A 275 20.03 -2.59 -4.59
C SER A 275 20.85 -2.03 -5.75
N TYR A 276 20.97 -2.78 -6.84
CA TYR A 276 21.72 -2.39 -8.05
C TYR A 276 23.16 -1.91 -7.78
N GLY A 277 23.90 -2.62 -6.92
CA GLY A 277 25.28 -2.24 -6.56
C GLY A 277 25.40 -1.03 -5.64
N ASN A 278 24.29 -0.39 -5.24
CA ASN A 278 24.25 0.71 -4.29
C ASN A 278 23.77 0.25 -2.91
N LEU A 279 24.41 0.77 -1.86
CA LEU A 279 23.96 0.61 -0.48
C LEU A 279 22.89 1.68 -0.18
N LEU A 280 21.63 1.27 -0.14
CA LEU A 280 20.51 2.15 0.23
C LEU A 280 20.27 2.05 1.73
N ARG A 281 20.39 3.17 2.44
CA ARG A 281 20.02 3.27 3.85
C ARG A 281 18.57 3.73 3.96
N LYS A 282 17.73 2.92 4.61
CA LYS A 282 16.37 3.29 5.00
C LYS A 282 16.41 3.80 6.43
N GLU A 283 15.96 5.02 6.65
CA GLU A 283 15.93 5.65 7.97
C GLU A 283 14.86 5.05 8.89
N SER A 284 14.96 5.35 10.18
CA SER A 284 13.97 4.94 11.18
C SER A 284 12.64 5.64 10.93
N TYR A 285 11.56 4.87 10.92
CA TYR A 285 10.21 5.40 10.66
C TYR A 285 9.57 5.86 11.96
N HIS A 286 9.36 7.17 12.10
CA HIS A 286 8.63 7.76 13.21
C HIS A 286 7.21 8.12 12.75
N ALA A 287 6.25 7.28 13.10
CA ALA A 287 4.83 7.56 12.85
C ALA A 287 4.25 8.37 13.99
N LEU A 288 3.39 9.33 13.67
CA LEU A 288 2.63 10.06 14.67
C LEU A 288 1.26 9.41 14.83
N GLN A 289 0.83 9.16 16.06
CA GLN A 289 -0.49 8.61 16.31
C GLN A 289 -1.54 9.72 16.23
N GLY A 290 -2.50 9.57 15.31
CA GLY A 290 -3.57 10.53 15.11
C GLY A 290 -3.18 11.74 14.27
N ARG A 291 -1.95 11.79 13.75
CA ARG A 291 -1.50 12.75 12.73
C ARG A 291 -0.73 12.01 11.65
N LEU A 292 -0.70 12.56 10.45
CA LEU A 292 0.09 12.00 9.36
C LEU A 292 1.46 12.68 9.32
N HIS A 293 2.55 11.96 9.63
CA HIS A 293 3.90 12.46 9.41
C HIS A 293 4.42 12.11 8.01
N ILE A 294 4.69 13.13 7.21
CA ILE A 294 5.21 13.03 5.85
C ILE A 294 6.60 13.67 5.78
N ASP A 295 7.64 12.84 5.61
CA ASP A 295 9.00 13.29 5.37
C ASP A 295 9.23 13.48 3.86
N MET A 296 9.42 14.74 3.43
CA MET A 296 9.58 15.10 2.02
C MET A 296 10.90 14.59 1.42
N ALA A 297 11.98 14.54 2.19
CA ALA A 297 13.28 14.07 1.70
C ALA A 297 13.23 12.57 1.36
N GLY A 298 12.57 11.80 2.23
CA GLY A 298 12.44 10.35 2.11
C GLY A 298 11.30 9.87 1.20
N SER A 299 10.37 10.76 0.80
CA SER A 299 9.16 10.39 0.07
C SER A 299 9.23 10.70 -1.43
N PHE A 300 9.63 9.70 -2.20
CA PHE A 300 9.57 9.76 -3.67
C PHE A 300 8.13 9.99 -4.18
N ILE A 301 7.15 9.31 -3.57
CA ILE A 301 5.74 9.40 -3.94
C ILE A 301 5.22 10.84 -3.80
N VAL A 302 5.52 11.51 -2.69
CA VAL A 302 5.02 12.87 -2.45
C VAL A 302 5.77 13.89 -3.29
N ARG A 303 7.08 13.71 -3.52
CA ARG A 303 7.86 14.61 -4.38
C ARG A 303 7.31 14.68 -5.81
N GLU A 304 6.86 13.56 -6.34
CA GLU A 304 6.37 13.47 -7.72
C GLU A 304 4.86 13.68 -7.82
N GLY A 305 4.09 13.16 -6.85
CA GLY A 305 2.62 13.13 -6.87
C GLY A 305 1.92 14.15 -5.98
N GLY A 306 2.65 14.83 -5.11
CA GLY A 306 2.11 15.68 -4.06
C GLY A 306 1.34 14.91 -2.98
N ILE A 307 0.78 15.63 -2.02
CA ILE A 307 -0.01 15.05 -0.92
C ILE A 307 -1.29 14.41 -1.48
N ALA A 308 -1.98 15.07 -2.40
CA ALA A 308 -3.20 14.51 -2.99
C ALA A 308 -2.96 13.15 -3.69
N GLY A 309 -1.84 13.00 -4.40
CA GLY A 309 -1.45 11.72 -5.01
C GLY A 309 -1.13 10.65 -3.96
N LEU A 310 -0.50 11.05 -2.85
CA LEU A 310 -0.28 10.15 -1.71
C LEU A 310 -1.60 9.62 -1.12
N LEU A 311 -2.57 10.51 -0.87
CA LEU A 311 -3.87 10.12 -0.29
C LEU A 311 -4.63 9.17 -1.21
N GLU A 312 -4.53 9.37 -2.53
CA GLU A 312 -5.11 8.48 -3.54
C GLU A 312 -4.46 7.10 -3.52
N LEU A 313 -3.13 7.01 -3.48
CA LEU A 313 -2.44 5.72 -3.35
C LEU A 313 -2.78 5.01 -2.03
N ALA A 314 -2.92 5.75 -0.93
CA ALA A 314 -3.36 5.22 0.36
C ALA A 314 -4.78 4.64 0.29
N ARG A 315 -5.73 5.35 -0.34
CA ARG A 315 -7.09 4.85 -0.61
C ARG A 315 -7.07 3.55 -1.42
N MET A 316 -6.32 3.52 -2.52
CA MET A 316 -6.24 2.36 -3.42
C MET A 316 -5.57 1.14 -2.78
N SER A 317 -4.52 1.37 -1.99
CA SER A 317 -3.77 0.29 -1.32
C SER A 317 -4.40 -0.16 0.00
N GLY A 318 -5.23 0.67 0.65
CA GLY A 318 -5.74 0.38 1.99
C GLY A 318 -4.70 0.58 3.10
N LEU A 319 -3.59 1.26 2.83
CA LEU A 319 -2.55 1.57 3.82
C LEU A 319 -2.61 3.02 4.29
N SER A 320 -2.09 3.28 5.49
CA SER A 320 -1.92 4.65 6.00
C SER A 320 -1.12 5.52 5.03
N GLY A 321 -1.49 6.81 4.92
CA GLY A 321 -0.68 7.79 4.19
C GLY A 321 0.75 7.88 4.71
N GLN A 322 0.96 7.65 6.01
CA GLN A 322 2.31 7.61 6.61
C GLN A 322 3.15 6.44 6.07
N ASP A 323 2.52 5.27 5.94
CA ASP A 323 3.18 4.06 5.44
C ASP A 323 3.48 4.19 3.94
N ILE A 324 2.50 4.62 3.13
CA ILE A 324 2.66 4.78 1.67
C ILE A 324 3.75 5.79 1.35
N SER A 325 3.86 6.90 2.10
CA SER A 325 4.87 7.93 1.82
C SER A 325 6.31 7.40 1.86
N ARG A 326 6.56 6.27 2.54
CA ARG A 326 7.87 5.63 2.73
C ARG A 326 8.07 4.36 1.89
N LEU A 327 7.13 4.06 1.01
CA LEU A 327 7.22 2.94 0.06
C LEU A 327 7.83 3.40 -1.26
N SER A 328 8.52 2.48 -1.93
CA SER A 328 8.81 2.63 -3.35
C SER A 328 7.51 2.50 -4.15
N PRO A 329 7.43 3.05 -5.38
CA PRO A 329 6.27 2.85 -6.25
C PRO A 329 5.92 1.36 -6.45
N GLY A 330 6.92 0.50 -6.65
CA GLY A 330 6.72 -0.95 -6.79
C GLY A 330 6.10 -1.58 -5.54
N SER A 331 6.57 -1.18 -4.34
CA SER A 331 5.99 -1.65 -3.08
C SER A 331 4.56 -1.16 -2.86
N ALA A 332 4.22 0.06 -3.33
CA ALA A 332 2.85 0.56 -3.28
C ALA A 332 1.92 -0.27 -4.17
N ILE A 333 2.37 -0.67 -5.37
CA ILE A 333 1.60 -1.57 -6.25
C ILE A 333 1.45 -2.95 -5.63
N SER A 334 2.50 -3.51 -5.01
CA SER A 334 2.37 -4.78 -4.28
C SER A 334 1.32 -4.70 -3.17
N ALA A 335 1.23 -3.55 -2.47
CA ALA A 335 0.19 -3.35 -1.46
C ALA A 335 -1.22 -3.30 -2.08
N MET A 336 -1.39 -2.67 -3.25
CA MET A 336 -2.66 -2.70 -4.00
C MET A 336 -3.03 -4.11 -4.48
N GLN A 337 -2.06 -4.89 -4.92
CA GLN A 337 -2.26 -6.31 -5.28
C GLN A 337 -2.70 -7.11 -4.06
N MET A 338 -2.02 -6.95 -2.92
CA MET A 338 -2.45 -7.59 -1.67
C MET A 338 -3.88 -7.20 -1.30
N ARG A 339 -4.24 -5.92 -1.43
CA ARG A 339 -5.61 -5.45 -1.20
C ARG A 339 -6.61 -6.14 -2.13
N GLN A 340 -6.34 -6.16 -3.43
CA GLN A 340 -7.21 -6.80 -4.42
C GLN A 340 -7.34 -8.31 -4.18
N ALA A 341 -6.26 -9.01 -3.85
CA ALA A 341 -6.30 -10.45 -3.59
C ALA A 341 -7.17 -10.79 -2.38
N MET A 342 -7.08 -9.97 -1.32
CA MET A 342 -7.94 -10.14 -0.14
C MET A 342 -9.41 -9.84 -0.46
N GLU A 343 -9.71 -8.83 -1.29
CA GLU A 343 -11.07 -8.54 -1.76
C GLU A 343 -11.65 -9.67 -2.62
N ASP A 344 -10.80 -10.35 -3.39
CA ASP A 344 -11.16 -11.53 -4.19
C ASP A 344 -11.36 -12.80 -3.33
N GLY A 345 -11.12 -12.73 -2.01
CA GLY A 345 -11.18 -13.90 -1.12
C GLY A 345 -10.03 -14.89 -1.33
N VAL A 346 -8.91 -14.43 -1.92
CA VAL A 346 -7.70 -15.24 -2.13
C VAL A 346 -6.75 -15.05 -0.96
N LEU A 347 -6.38 -16.15 -0.33
CA LEU A 347 -5.41 -16.18 0.77
C LEU A 347 -4.01 -15.86 0.27
N VAL A 348 -3.34 -14.91 0.92
CA VAL A 348 -1.98 -14.50 0.55
C VAL A 348 -0.97 -15.39 1.28
N PRO A 349 -0.08 -16.10 0.57
CA PRO A 349 0.89 -16.99 1.20
C PRO A 349 1.95 -16.22 2.00
N TRP A 350 2.37 -16.77 3.13
CA TRP A 350 3.40 -16.15 3.99
C TRP A 350 4.81 -16.27 3.38
N LYS A 351 5.17 -17.45 2.87
CA LYS A 351 6.49 -17.72 2.28
C LYS A 351 6.35 -17.89 0.77
N LYS A 352 7.09 -17.08 0.02
CA LYS A 352 7.10 -17.05 -1.45
C LYS A 352 8.03 -18.15 -1.97
N ASN A 353 7.55 -19.40 -1.98
CA ASN A 353 8.33 -20.55 -2.42
C ASN A 353 7.71 -21.20 -3.67
N ARG A 354 7.27 -20.40 -4.64
CA ARG A 354 6.86 -20.95 -5.93
C ARG A 354 8.12 -21.06 -6.81
N PRO A 355 8.50 -22.27 -7.25
CA PRO A 355 9.53 -22.43 -8.26
C PRO A 355 9.00 -21.97 -9.62
N GLU A 356 9.88 -21.40 -10.44
CA GLU A 356 9.56 -21.11 -11.84
C GLU A 356 9.22 -22.42 -12.57
N ASP A 357 8.27 -22.36 -13.51
CA ASP A 357 7.95 -23.50 -14.35
C ASP A 357 9.18 -23.89 -15.18
N VAL A 358 9.38 -25.19 -15.38
CA VAL A 358 10.52 -25.69 -16.16
C VAL A 358 10.37 -25.22 -17.61
N LYS A 359 11.38 -24.52 -18.12
CA LYS A 359 11.48 -24.05 -19.51
C LYS A 359 12.62 -24.75 -20.23
N ASP A 360 12.47 -24.99 -21.52
CA ASP A 360 13.58 -25.47 -22.36
C ASP A 360 14.61 -24.35 -22.61
N GLY A 361 15.87 -24.72 -22.92
CA GLY A 361 16.95 -23.76 -23.14
C GLY A 361 16.70 -22.79 -24.31
N LEU A 362 15.98 -23.25 -25.34
CA LEU A 362 15.56 -22.41 -26.47
C LEU A 362 14.44 -21.44 -26.07
N GLU A 363 13.51 -21.87 -25.22
CA GLU A 363 12.43 -21.03 -24.69
C GLU A 363 12.99 -19.95 -23.76
N LEU A 364 14.00 -20.27 -22.95
CA LEU A 364 14.72 -19.29 -22.13
C LEU A 364 15.38 -18.22 -23.00
N LEU A 365 16.10 -18.62 -24.06
CA LEU A 365 16.77 -17.67 -24.96
C LEU A 365 15.77 -16.75 -25.70
N ALA A 366 14.59 -17.27 -26.05
CA ALA A 366 13.53 -16.50 -26.69
C ALA A 366 12.82 -15.56 -25.70
N ALA A 367 12.57 -16.02 -24.46
CA ALA A 367 11.88 -15.27 -23.42
C ALA A 367 12.73 -14.18 -22.76
N ASP A 368 14.06 -14.35 -22.68
CA ASP A 368 15.00 -13.38 -22.09
C ASP A 368 15.46 -12.28 -23.05
N ARG A 369 14.81 -12.12 -24.21
CA ARG A 369 15.06 -10.97 -25.08
C ARG A 369 14.61 -9.69 -24.36
N GLY A 370 15.58 -8.85 -24.01
CA GLY A 370 15.32 -7.51 -23.49
C GLY A 370 14.62 -6.59 -24.50
N GLY A 371 14.45 -5.33 -24.14
CA GLY A 371 13.87 -4.34 -25.06
C GLY A 371 14.64 -4.24 -26.36
N LEU A 372 13.92 -4.05 -27.48
CA LEU A 372 14.53 -3.79 -28.78
C LEU A 372 15.29 -2.46 -28.72
N TYR A 373 16.59 -2.51 -29.02
CA TYR A 373 17.42 -1.33 -29.20
C TYR A 373 17.72 -1.15 -30.69
N LEU A 374 17.47 0.05 -31.21
CA LEU A 374 17.86 0.43 -32.57
C LEU A 374 19.20 1.16 -32.50
N GLU A 375 20.16 0.74 -33.33
CA GLU A 375 21.45 1.42 -33.39
C GLU A 375 21.28 2.86 -33.90
N PRO A 376 21.68 3.87 -33.11
CA PRO A 376 21.54 5.27 -33.53
C PRO A 376 22.60 5.62 -34.58
N VAL A 377 22.25 6.50 -35.51
CA VAL A 377 23.25 7.13 -36.38
C VAL A 377 24.09 8.07 -35.51
N VAL A 378 25.36 7.76 -35.31
CA VAL A 378 26.26 8.55 -34.46
C VAL A 378 26.56 9.89 -35.12
N GLY A 379 26.27 10.99 -34.41
CA GLY A 379 26.51 12.34 -34.89
C GLY A 379 25.78 13.38 -34.03
N ALA A 380 26.06 14.66 -34.29
CA ALA A 380 25.23 15.75 -33.80
C ALA A 380 24.03 15.91 -34.74
N HIS A 381 22.83 15.85 -34.18
CA HIS A 381 21.58 16.01 -34.92
C HIS A 381 20.84 17.23 -34.40
N ASP A 382 20.27 18.01 -35.31
CA ASP A 382 19.26 19.01 -34.98
C ASP A 382 17.85 18.44 -35.19
N THR A 383 16.83 19.13 -34.67
CA THR A 383 15.42 18.81 -34.96
C THR A 383 14.98 17.39 -34.56
N VAL A 384 15.40 16.93 -33.37
CA VAL A 384 15.03 15.61 -32.84
C VAL A 384 13.63 15.65 -32.22
N VAL A 385 12.79 14.68 -32.59
CA VAL A 385 11.46 14.46 -31.99
C VAL A 385 11.50 13.19 -31.14
N GLU A 386 11.13 13.33 -29.86
CA GLU A 386 10.98 12.20 -28.95
C GLU A 386 9.51 11.76 -28.90
N LEU A 387 9.27 10.46 -29.15
CA LEU A 387 7.97 9.83 -29.05
C LEU A 387 8.02 8.79 -27.94
N ASP A 388 7.16 8.94 -26.92
CA ASP A 388 7.06 8.01 -25.80
C ASP A 388 5.67 7.36 -25.74
N PHE A 389 5.64 6.06 -25.45
CA PHE A 389 4.42 5.30 -25.22
C PHE A 389 4.05 5.36 -23.75
N ALA A 390 3.18 6.31 -23.41
CA ALA A 390 2.66 6.47 -22.06
C ALA A 390 2.07 5.16 -21.50
N SER A 391 2.67 4.61 -20.44
CA SER A 391 2.19 3.41 -19.75
C SER A 391 2.11 2.15 -20.64
N LEU A 392 3.11 1.94 -21.51
CA LEU A 392 3.18 0.80 -22.43
C LEU A 392 2.92 -0.56 -21.75
N PHE A 393 3.79 -0.98 -20.83
CA PHE A 393 3.67 -2.30 -20.16
C PHE A 393 2.35 -2.51 -19.42
N PRO A 394 1.87 -1.58 -18.56
CA PRO A 394 0.56 -1.72 -17.92
C PRO A 394 -0.60 -1.88 -18.91
N SER A 395 -0.57 -1.12 -20.01
CA SER A 395 -1.61 -1.19 -21.04
C SER A 395 -1.56 -2.54 -21.76
N ILE A 396 -0.37 -3.08 -22.01
CA ILE A 396 -0.18 -4.43 -22.53
C ILE A 396 -0.70 -5.46 -21.52
N ILE A 397 -0.34 -5.35 -20.24
CA ILE A 397 -0.79 -6.26 -19.16
C ILE A 397 -2.32 -6.33 -19.10
N ALA A 398 -2.99 -5.18 -19.09
CA ALA A 398 -4.45 -5.12 -19.03
C ALA A 398 -5.12 -5.64 -20.32
N THR A 399 -4.73 -5.10 -21.49
CA THR A 399 -5.44 -5.40 -22.75
C THR A 399 -5.08 -6.76 -23.35
N ARG A 400 -3.90 -7.30 -23.01
CA ARG A 400 -3.48 -8.68 -23.39
C ARG A 400 -3.68 -9.69 -22.27
N ASN A 401 -4.28 -9.25 -21.16
CA ASN A 401 -4.65 -10.09 -20.04
C ASN A 401 -3.48 -10.93 -19.51
N ILE A 402 -2.35 -10.27 -19.25
CA ILE A 402 -1.12 -10.93 -18.78
C ILE A 402 -1.15 -11.00 -17.26
N SER A 403 -1.38 -12.20 -16.71
CA SER A 403 -1.42 -12.49 -15.27
C SER A 403 -1.05 -13.96 -15.01
N PRO A 404 -0.45 -14.32 -13.86
CA PRO A 404 0.04 -15.69 -13.61
C PRO A 404 -0.99 -16.80 -13.85
N GLU A 405 -2.27 -16.53 -13.58
CA GLU A 405 -3.37 -17.48 -13.72
C GLU A 405 -4.03 -17.48 -15.11
N THR A 406 -3.66 -16.53 -15.95
CA THR A 406 -4.18 -16.37 -17.32
C THR A 406 -3.17 -16.79 -18.39
N MET A 407 -1.88 -16.85 -18.05
CA MET A 407 -0.83 -17.39 -18.91
C MET A 407 -0.97 -18.91 -19.00
N ASN A 408 -0.99 -19.46 -20.21
CA ASN A 408 -1.10 -20.90 -20.47
C ASN A 408 -2.24 -21.60 -19.70
N CYS A 409 -3.37 -20.93 -19.52
CA CYS A 409 -4.47 -21.54 -18.78
C CYS A 409 -4.96 -22.79 -19.52
N SER A 410 -5.38 -23.80 -18.75
CA SER A 410 -6.08 -24.98 -19.27
C SER A 410 -7.48 -24.68 -19.83
N CYS A 411 -7.93 -23.44 -19.66
CA CYS A 411 -9.29 -22.99 -19.97
C CYS A 411 -9.50 -22.61 -21.44
N CYS A 412 -8.42 -22.29 -22.16
CA CYS A 412 -8.45 -21.90 -23.57
C CYS A 412 -7.50 -22.85 -24.32
N ASP A 413 -8.02 -23.63 -25.29
CA ASP A 413 -7.19 -24.51 -26.12
C ASP A 413 -6.71 -23.74 -27.37
N PRO A 414 -5.41 -23.54 -27.59
CA PRO A 414 -4.89 -22.79 -28.73
C PRO A 414 -5.05 -23.50 -30.09
N LYS A 415 -5.73 -24.66 -30.14
CA LYS A 415 -5.94 -25.48 -31.35
C LYS A 415 -6.78 -24.82 -32.45
N THR A 416 -7.40 -23.67 -32.21
CA THR A 416 -8.09 -22.90 -33.26
C THR A 416 -7.14 -21.86 -33.84
N GLU A 417 -6.93 -21.93 -35.16
CA GLU A 417 -6.17 -20.89 -35.86
C GLU A 417 -6.88 -19.54 -35.68
N PRO A 418 -6.14 -18.47 -35.35
CA PRO A 418 -6.73 -17.15 -35.16
C PRO A 418 -7.36 -16.70 -36.49
N SER A 419 -8.65 -16.34 -36.45
CA SER A 419 -9.27 -15.63 -37.57
C SER A 419 -8.73 -14.20 -37.63
N ASP A 420 -8.48 -13.67 -38.82
CA ASP A 420 -7.99 -12.30 -39.05
C ASP A 420 -8.84 -11.18 -38.41
N SER A 421 -10.07 -11.50 -37.96
CA SER A 421 -11.04 -10.54 -37.41
C SER A 421 -11.12 -10.43 -35.88
N ALA A 422 -10.42 -11.26 -35.10
CA ALA A 422 -10.50 -11.23 -33.63
C ALA A 422 -9.12 -11.39 -32.97
N ASP A 423 -8.53 -10.29 -32.50
CA ASP A 423 -7.19 -10.27 -31.88
C ASP A 423 -7.16 -10.73 -30.41
N GLY A 424 -8.32 -11.15 -29.88
CA GLY A 424 -8.50 -11.70 -28.53
C GLY A 424 -8.40 -10.68 -27.38
N ARG A 425 -8.14 -9.40 -27.68
CA ARG A 425 -7.84 -8.36 -26.68
C ARG A 425 -9.01 -8.06 -25.76
N LEU A 426 -8.70 -7.69 -24.53
CA LEU A 426 -9.68 -7.14 -23.60
C LEU A 426 -9.67 -5.61 -23.67
N PRO A 427 -10.84 -4.96 -23.54
CA PRO A 427 -10.94 -3.55 -23.23
C PRO A 427 -10.08 -3.17 -22.01
N LEU A 428 -9.63 -1.91 -21.97
CA LEU A 428 -8.78 -1.42 -20.87
C LEU A 428 -9.55 -1.32 -19.56
N LEU A 429 -10.82 -0.89 -19.60
CA LEU A 429 -11.63 -0.66 -18.40
C LEU A 429 -12.10 -1.97 -17.80
N VAL A 430 -12.13 -2.05 -16.47
CA VAL A 430 -12.43 -3.30 -15.76
C VAL A 430 -13.84 -3.80 -16.04
N ALA A 431 -14.82 -2.89 -16.07
CA ALA A 431 -16.21 -3.21 -16.35
C ALA A 431 -16.40 -3.71 -17.80
N ASP A 432 -15.78 -3.03 -18.77
CA ASP A 432 -15.87 -3.40 -20.19
C ASP A 432 -15.18 -4.74 -20.45
N ALA A 433 -14.01 -4.98 -19.83
CA ALA A 433 -13.33 -6.27 -19.90
C ALA A 433 -14.17 -7.40 -19.31
N ALA A 434 -14.85 -7.16 -18.18
CA ALA A 434 -15.76 -8.13 -17.59
C ALA A 434 -16.97 -8.43 -18.49
N ALA A 435 -17.57 -7.40 -19.09
CA ALA A 435 -18.68 -7.54 -20.03
C ALA A 435 -18.28 -8.32 -21.30
N GLU A 436 -17.09 -8.05 -21.82
CA GLU A 436 -16.52 -8.76 -22.97
C GLU A 436 -16.26 -10.24 -22.65
N ILE A 437 -15.75 -10.55 -21.47
CA ILE A 437 -15.57 -11.94 -21.02
C ILE A 437 -16.92 -12.65 -20.88
N GLU A 438 -17.91 -11.98 -20.30
CA GLU A 438 -19.25 -12.55 -20.16
C GLU A 438 -19.89 -12.83 -21.54
N HIS A 439 -19.71 -11.91 -22.49
CA HIS A 439 -20.14 -12.10 -23.87
C HIS A 439 -19.46 -13.32 -24.51
N ARG A 440 -18.14 -13.48 -24.34
CA ARG A 440 -17.38 -14.65 -24.83
C ARG A 440 -17.87 -15.97 -24.22
N LEU A 441 -18.11 -15.99 -22.91
CA LEU A 441 -18.63 -17.17 -22.22
C LEU A 441 -20.02 -17.58 -22.73
N ARG A 442 -20.87 -16.60 -23.11
CA ARG A 442 -22.18 -16.85 -23.72
C ARG A 442 -22.09 -17.35 -25.15
N ALA A 443 -21.15 -16.84 -25.95
CA ALA A 443 -20.93 -17.24 -27.34
C ALA A 443 -20.30 -18.65 -27.48
N GLY A 444 -19.63 -19.15 -26.43
CA GLY A 444 -19.04 -20.48 -26.43
C GLY A 444 -17.96 -20.66 -27.50
N ASN A 445 -18.02 -21.76 -28.25
CA ASN A 445 -17.03 -22.11 -29.28
C ASN A 445 -17.24 -21.40 -30.63
N GLU A 446 -18.26 -20.53 -30.76
CA GLU A 446 -18.56 -19.87 -32.03
C GLU A 446 -17.53 -18.80 -32.40
N ILE A 447 -16.76 -18.29 -31.41
CA ILE A 447 -15.72 -17.30 -31.65
C ILE A 447 -14.35 -17.91 -31.31
N PRO A 448 -13.54 -18.30 -32.31
CA PRO A 448 -12.18 -18.76 -32.07
C PRO A 448 -11.33 -17.59 -31.57
N MET A 449 -11.13 -17.51 -30.26
CA MET A 449 -10.39 -16.42 -29.62
C MET A 449 -9.14 -16.96 -28.93
N THR A 450 -8.03 -17.01 -29.67
CA THR A 450 -6.72 -17.32 -29.11
C THR A 450 -5.88 -16.06 -29.10
N MET A 451 -5.29 -15.73 -27.95
CA MET A 451 -4.27 -14.68 -27.86
C MET A 451 -2.92 -15.34 -27.68
N LYS A 452 -2.24 -15.60 -28.79
CA LYS A 452 -0.86 -16.12 -28.78
C LYS A 452 0.11 -15.00 -28.45
N VAL A 453 1.12 -15.32 -27.65
CA VAL A 453 2.23 -14.41 -27.38
C VAL A 453 3.17 -14.45 -28.60
N PRO A 454 3.52 -13.32 -29.22
CA PRO A 454 4.39 -13.31 -30.39
C PRO A 454 5.71 -14.04 -30.13
N GLU A 455 6.15 -14.86 -31.08
CA GLU A 455 7.41 -15.62 -31.05
C GLU A 455 7.58 -16.62 -29.89
N LEU A 456 6.57 -16.76 -29.01
CA LEU A 456 6.58 -17.67 -27.88
C LEU A 456 5.44 -18.67 -28.03
N ASN A 457 5.68 -19.92 -27.63
CA ASN A 457 4.64 -20.95 -27.60
C ASN A 457 3.75 -20.81 -26.34
N LEU A 458 3.28 -19.59 -26.09
CA LEU A 458 2.46 -19.22 -24.94
C LEU A 458 1.15 -18.59 -25.42
N HIS A 459 0.11 -18.71 -24.61
CA HIS A 459 -1.15 -18.00 -24.82
C HIS A 459 -1.63 -17.31 -23.55
N THR A 460 -2.41 -16.24 -23.72
CA THR A 460 -3.16 -15.62 -22.64
C THR A 460 -4.64 -15.98 -22.73
N CYS A 461 -5.27 -16.08 -21.57
CA CYS A 461 -6.68 -16.42 -21.45
C CYS A 461 -7.57 -15.31 -22.04
N THR A 462 -8.56 -15.70 -22.82
CA THR A 462 -9.59 -14.79 -23.37
C THR A 462 -10.92 -14.90 -22.64
N LEU A 463 -11.07 -15.86 -21.71
CA LEU A 463 -12.32 -16.24 -21.03
C LEU A 463 -12.35 -15.91 -19.53
N ARG A 464 -11.29 -15.30 -18.99
CA ARG A 464 -11.18 -14.91 -17.58
C ARG A 464 -10.45 -13.58 -17.48
N HIS A 465 -10.83 -12.76 -16.50
CA HIS A 465 -10.15 -11.49 -16.28
C HIS A 465 -8.98 -11.69 -15.32
N GLY A 466 -7.77 -11.50 -15.82
CA GLY A 466 -6.54 -11.60 -15.05
C GLY A 466 -6.48 -10.60 -13.92
N PHE A 467 -5.93 -11.06 -12.80
CA PHE A 467 -5.72 -10.34 -11.57
C PHE A 467 -4.88 -9.09 -11.78
N LEU A 468 -3.75 -9.20 -12.50
CA LEU A 468 -2.92 -8.04 -12.78
C LEU A 468 -3.65 -6.98 -13.60
N GLY A 469 -4.42 -7.38 -14.61
CA GLY A 469 -5.28 -6.47 -15.39
C GLY A 469 -6.24 -5.69 -14.49
N ARG A 470 -6.97 -6.38 -13.60
CA ARG A 470 -7.89 -5.76 -12.64
C ARG A 470 -7.22 -4.79 -11.66
N VAL A 471 -5.95 -5.00 -11.32
CA VAL A 471 -5.20 -4.10 -10.43
C VAL A 471 -4.72 -2.86 -11.18
N VAL A 472 -4.22 -3.00 -12.41
CA VAL A 472 -3.56 -1.90 -13.13
C VAL A 472 -4.54 -1.02 -13.90
N SER A 473 -5.63 -1.59 -14.42
CA SER A 473 -6.63 -0.87 -15.20
C SER A 473 -7.22 0.35 -14.46
N PRO A 474 -7.64 0.25 -13.19
CA PRO A 474 -8.13 1.41 -12.44
C PRO A 474 -7.09 2.54 -12.29
N ILE A 475 -5.81 2.18 -12.17
CA ILE A 475 -4.70 3.16 -12.09
C ILE A 475 -4.56 3.91 -13.41
N ILE A 476 -4.64 3.19 -14.54
CA ILE A 476 -4.51 3.76 -15.89
C ILE A 476 -5.71 4.66 -16.20
N GLU A 477 -6.93 4.18 -15.94
CA GLU A 477 -8.16 4.96 -16.11
C GLU A 477 -8.09 6.26 -15.31
N ARG A 478 -7.67 6.16 -14.04
CA ARG A 478 -7.55 7.32 -13.17
C ARG A 478 -6.52 8.32 -13.70
N ARG A 479 -5.38 7.84 -14.18
CA ARG A 479 -4.35 8.69 -14.83
C ARG A 479 -4.91 9.43 -16.03
N MET A 480 -5.65 8.74 -16.91
CA MET A 480 -6.26 9.36 -18.10
C MET A 480 -7.20 10.50 -17.72
N GLN A 481 -8.03 10.30 -16.69
CA GLN A 481 -8.92 11.35 -16.19
C GLN A 481 -8.16 12.53 -15.60
N LEU A 482 -7.15 12.30 -14.75
CA LEU A 482 -6.35 13.38 -14.17
C LEU A 482 -5.62 14.17 -15.26
N LYS A 483 -5.08 13.50 -16.29
CA LYS A 483 -4.50 14.16 -17.46
C LYS A 483 -5.51 14.99 -18.23
N SER A 484 -6.75 14.52 -18.37
CA SER A 484 -7.82 15.29 -19.06
C SER A 484 -8.23 16.57 -18.30
N LYS A 485 -8.06 16.58 -16.97
CA LYS A 485 -8.32 17.74 -16.12
C LYS A 485 -7.18 18.76 -16.13
N ARG A 486 -5.99 18.38 -16.59
CA ARG A 486 -4.84 19.28 -16.71
C ARG A 486 -5.09 20.28 -17.84
N GLN A 487 -5.10 21.56 -17.51
CA GLN A 487 -5.26 22.64 -18.48
C GLN A 487 -3.92 23.31 -18.80
N LYS A 488 -2.99 23.39 -17.83
CA LYS A 488 -1.67 24.02 -18.00
C LYS A 488 -0.59 23.30 -17.18
N LYS A 489 0.66 23.37 -17.64
CA LYS A 489 1.82 22.89 -16.87
C LYS A 489 1.95 23.70 -15.56
N GLY A 490 2.03 23.03 -14.42
CA GLY A 490 2.07 23.62 -13.08
C GLY A 490 0.72 23.86 -12.39
N ASP A 491 -0.40 23.39 -12.95
CA ASP A 491 -1.69 23.45 -12.23
C ASP A 491 -1.79 22.38 -11.11
N VAL A 492 -2.80 22.49 -10.23
CA VAL A 492 -3.04 21.56 -9.09
C VAL A 492 -3.20 20.10 -9.53
N TRP A 493 -3.44 19.88 -10.83
CA TRP A 493 -3.63 18.60 -11.48
C TRP A 493 -2.38 18.11 -12.24
N ASP A 494 -1.29 18.87 -12.33
CA ASP A 494 -0.11 18.50 -13.13
C ASP A 494 0.80 17.47 -12.43
N GLY A 495 0.85 17.48 -11.08
CA GLY A 495 1.63 16.51 -10.28
C GLY A 495 0.90 15.18 -10.02
N ARG A 496 -0.42 15.21 -9.83
CA ARG A 496 -1.22 14.01 -9.48
C ARG A 496 -1.11 12.85 -10.49
N PRO A 497 -1.06 13.08 -11.83
CA PRO A 497 -0.85 12.05 -12.84
C PRO A 497 0.52 11.36 -12.77
N LYS A 498 1.57 12.02 -12.25
CA LYS A 498 2.90 11.42 -12.12
C LYS A 498 2.91 10.33 -11.05
N CYS A 499 2.09 10.49 -10.01
CA CYS A 499 1.90 9.49 -8.95
C CYS A 499 1.43 8.12 -9.49
N THR A 500 0.50 8.15 -10.45
CA THR A 500 -0.07 6.97 -11.10
C THR A 500 0.84 6.41 -12.22
N GLU A 501 1.69 7.25 -12.83
CA GLU A 501 2.70 6.89 -13.83
C GLU A 501 3.87 6.07 -13.25
N MET A 502 4.25 6.34 -12.01
CA MET A 502 5.37 5.64 -11.38
C MET A 502 4.99 4.22 -10.99
N GLY A 503 3.83 4.01 -10.36
CA GLY A 503 3.36 2.64 -10.06
C GLY A 503 3.26 1.76 -11.32
N THR A 504 2.92 2.37 -12.45
CA THR A 504 2.79 1.68 -13.74
C THR A 504 4.13 1.40 -14.42
N SER A 505 5.11 2.29 -14.32
CA SER A 505 6.47 2.08 -14.85
C SER A 505 7.25 0.99 -14.09
N TYR A 506 6.92 0.77 -12.81
CA TYR A 506 7.51 -0.27 -11.96
C TYR A 506 6.79 -1.64 -12.03
N LEU A 507 5.79 -1.82 -12.90
CA LEU A 507 5.18 -3.14 -13.14
C LEU A 507 6.15 -4.16 -13.75
N LEU A 508 7.24 -3.69 -14.35
CA LEU A 508 8.37 -4.54 -14.77
C LEU A 508 9.05 -5.26 -13.59
N TRP A 509 8.88 -4.78 -12.35
CA TRP A 509 9.49 -5.38 -11.16
C TRP A 509 8.64 -6.43 -10.43
N ILE A 510 7.44 -6.73 -10.93
CA ILE A 510 6.51 -7.69 -10.30
C ILE A 510 6.63 -9.11 -10.88
N TYR A 511 7.46 -9.31 -11.90
CA TYR A 511 7.81 -10.63 -12.42
C TYR A 511 8.70 -11.49 -11.50
N ARG A 512 8.94 -11.08 -10.26
CA ARG A 512 9.52 -11.91 -9.19
C ARG A 512 8.55 -12.24 -8.04
N ILE A 513 7.24 -12.03 -8.25
CA ILE A 513 6.15 -12.59 -7.41
C ILE A 513 5.51 -13.79 -8.13
N SER A 514 6.33 -14.64 -8.76
CA SER A 514 5.92 -15.89 -9.36
C SER A 514 7.01 -16.90 -9.16
#